data_AF-C6VWS4-F1
#
_entry.id   AF-C6VWS4-F1
#
_cell.length_a   1.000
_cell.length_b   1.000
_cell.length_c   1.000
_cell.angle_alpha   90.00
_cell.angle_beta   90.00
_cell.angle_gamma   90.00
#
_symmetry.space_group_name_H-M   'P 1'
#
loop_
_entity.id
_entity.type
_entity.pdbx_description
1 polymer ?
#
loop_
_entity_poly.entity_id
_entity_poly.type
_entity_poly.pdbx_seq_one_letter_code
_entity_poly.pdbx_strand_id
1 'polypeptide(L)'
;MTTSLARKWLPGILFLSAQLINTVYELTQDTRTVSWAPHTTQVFYRLEAFRHGIPWQKEAVEARYGIAQSQWEAHAEGNLRRLVETVEKQTAGNPDSVRIFYRRNGAPERVFVWKASL
;
A
#
# COMPACT_ATOMS: atom_id res chain seq x y z
N MET A 1 -45.63 11.62 20.07
CA MET A 1 -45.66 10.60 18.99
C MET A 1 -44.40 10.64 18.10
N THR A 2 -43.21 10.91 18.65
CA THR A 2 -41.96 11.06 17.86
C THR A 2 -40.90 9.97 18.12
N THR A 3 -41.08 9.17 19.17
CA THR A 3 -40.10 8.16 19.63
C THR A 3 -40.12 6.86 18.83
N SER A 4 -41.22 6.54 18.14
CA SER A 4 -41.39 5.27 17.41
C SER A 4 -40.66 5.24 16.05
N LEU A 5 -40.67 6.37 15.33
CA LEU A 5 -39.99 6.50 14.03
C LEU A 5 -38.47 6.39 14.18
N ALA A 6 -37.89 7.07 15.19
CA ALA A 6 -36.44 7.05 15.42
C ALA A 6 -35.92 5.62 15.72
N ARG A 7 -36.65 4.82 16.51
CA ARG A 7 -36.28 3.42 16.80
C ARG A 7 -36.28 2.53 15.55
N LYS A 8 -37.19 2.77 14.59
CA LYS A 8 -37.28 1.97 13.36
C LYS A 8 -36.07 2.19 12.44
N TRP A 9 -35.56 3.41 12.39
CA TRP A 9 -34.41 3.79 11.56
C TRP A 9 -33.06 3.61 12.26
N LEU A 10 -33.05 3.45 13.58
CA LEU A 10 -31.84 3.30 14.39
C LEU A 10 -30.90 2.19 13.86
N PRO A 11 -31.36 0.98 13.48
CA PRO A 11 -30.47 -0.05 12.96
C PRO A 11 -29.84 0.34 11.61
N GLY A 12 -30.61 0.99 10.75
CA GLY A 12 -30.13 1.44 9.43
C GLY A 12 -29.11 2.58 9.54
N ILE A 13 -29.35 3.53 10.45
CA ILE A 13 -28.41 4.62 10.73
C ILE A 13 -27.11 4.04 11.32
N LEU A 14 -27.20 3.14 12.29
CA LEU A 14 -26.02 2.48 12.87
C LEU A 14 -25.23 1.69 11.82
N PHE A 15 -25.92 0.99 10.92
CA PHE A 15 -25.27 0.27 9.82
C PHE A 15 -24.54 1.23 8.89
N LEU A 16 -25.20 2.31 8.43
CA LEU A 16 -24.57 3.29 7.55
C LEU A 16 -23.41 4.04 8.23
N SER A 17 -23.54 4.35 9.51
CA SER A 17 -22.45 4.95 10.30
C SER A 17 -21.27 3.99 10.43
N ALA A 18 -21.50 2.70 10.68
CA ALA A 18 -20.44 1.70 10.72
C ALA A 18 -19.73 1.56 9.36
N GLN A 19 -20.49 1.56 8.26
CA GLN A 19 -19.93 1.55 6.90
C GLN A 19 -19.07 2.79 6.64
N LEU A 20 -19.56 3.98 6.99
CA LEU A 20 -18.84 5.23 6.80
C LEU A 20 -17.55 5.27 7.64
N ILE A 21 -17.62 4.88 8.91
CA ILE A 21 -16.45 4.79 9.79
C ILE A 21 -15.43 3.82 9.20
N ASN A 22 -15.86 2.64 8.72
CA ASN A 22 -14.96 1.68 8.10
C ASN A 22 -14.31 2.26 6.84
N THR A 23 -15.05 2.95 5.97
CA THR A 23 -14.50 3.61 4.78
C THR A 23 -13.48 4.69 5.13
N VAL A 24 -13.75 5.52 6.14
CA VAL A 24 -12.80 6.55 6.58
C VAL A 24 -11.58 5.91 7.24
N TYR A 25 -11.78 4.85 8.03
CA TYR A 25 -10.71 4.12 8.68
C TYR A 25 -9.81 3.36 7.69
N GLU A 26 -10.37 2.82 6.61
CA GLU A 26 -9.62 2.21 5.51
C GLU A 26 -8.67 3.21 4.83
N LEU A 27 -8.98 4.51 4.79
CA LEU A 27 -8.05 5.53 4.30
C LEU A 27 -6.81 5.69 5.21
N THR A 28 -6.92 5.27 6.47
CA THR A 28 -5.85 5.36 7.48
C THR A 28 -5.06 4.06 7.64
N GLN A 29 -5.59 2.93 7.17
CA GLN A 29 -4.91 1.64 7.23
C GLN A 29 -4.22 1.32 5.90
N ASP A 30 -2.88 1.36 5.90
CA ASP A 30 -2.06 1.02 4.73
C ASP A 30 -2.21 -0.45 4.28
N THR A 31 -2.76 -1.34 5.11
CA THR A 31 -2.88 -2.77 4.77
C THR A 31 -4.02 -3.47 5.50
N ARG A 32 -5.15 -3.65 4.80
CA ARG A 32 -5.99 -4.87 4.72
C ARG A 32 -7.39 -4.48 4.26
N THR A 33 -7.71 -4.83 3.02
CA THR A 33 -9.08 -4.74 2.51
C THR A 33 -9.94 -5.80 3.20
N VAL A 34 -10.76 -5.40 4.18
CA VAL A 34 -12.00 -6.13 4.50
C VAL A 34 -13.06 -5.68 3.50
N SER A 35 -12.76 -5.87 2.21
CA SER A 35 -13.66 -5.58 1.11
C SER A 35 -14.20 -6.91 0.59
N TRP A 36 -15.52 -7.06 0.60
CA TRP A 36 -16.24 -8.15 -0.08
C TRP A 36 -15.97 -8.21 -1.60
N ALA A 37 -15.35 -7.19 -2.18
CA ALA A 37 -14.88 -7.13 -3.57
C ALA A 37 -13.34 -6.97 -3.62
N PRO A 38 -12.58 -8.08 -3.55
CA PRO A 38 -11.11 -8.07 -3.47
C PRO A 38 -10.38 -7.59 -4.75
N HIS A 39 -11.09 -7.28 -5.83
CA HIS A 39 -10.53 -6.96 -7.15
C HIS A 39 -10.72 -5.49 -7.60
N THR A 40 -11.21 -4.60 -6.74
CA THR A 40 -11.47 -3.19 -7.12
C THR A 40 -10.27 -2.27 -6.95
N THR A 41 -9.19 -2.75 -6.32
CA THR A 41 -7.99 -1.97 -6.05
C THR A 41 -6.86 -2.42 -6.96
N GLN A 42 -6.43 -1.56 -7.87
CA GLN A 42 -5.19 -1.71 -8.63
C GLN A 42 -4.14 -0.76 -8.04
N VAL A 43 -2.91 -1.26 -7.92
CA VAL A 43 -1.76 -0.53 -7.39
C VAL A 43 -0.67 -0.54 -8.46
N PHE A 44 -0.22 0.65 -8.82
CA PHE A 44 1.01 0.82 -9.58
C PHE A 44 2.14 1.05 -8.60
N TYR A 45 3.28 0.42 -8.83
CA TYR A 45 4.47 0.66 -8.04
C TYR A 45 5.72 0.74 -8.92
N ARG A 46 6.72 1.43 -8.38
CA ARG A 46 8.06 1.52 -8.97
C ARG A 46 9.08 1.53 -7.84
N LEU A 47 10.17 0.81 -8.03
CA LEU A 47 11.30 0.72 -7.09
C LEU A 47 12.54 1.32 -7.75
N GLU A 48 13.17 2.26 -7.05
CA GLU A 48 14.47 2.80 -7.43
C GLU A 48 15.45 2.54 -6.28
N ALA A 49 16.44 1.69 -6.51
CA ALA A 49 17.51 1.46 -5.54
C ALA A 49 18.73 2.33 -5.89
N PHE A 50 19.41 2.86 -4.86
CA PHE A 50 20.56 3.74 -5.02
C PHE A 50 21.74 3.22 -4.23
N ARG A 51 22.93 3.21 -4.84
CA ARG A 51 24.21 3.00 -4.14
C ARG A 51 25.12 4.19 -4.42
N HIS A 52 25.56 4.87 -3.37
CA HIS A 52 26.37 6.08 -3.40
C HIS A 52 25.77 7.18 -4.30
N GLY A 53 24.44 7.31 -4.28
CA GLY A 53 23.69 8.23 -5.13
C GLY A 53 23.47 7.76 -6.57
N ILE A 54 24.06 6.64 -7.00
CA ILE A 54 23.91 6.09 -8.34
C ILE A 54 22.70 5.14 -8.37
N PRO A 55 21.70 5.36 -9.24
CA PRO A 55 20.56 4.48 -9.38
C PRO A 55 20.98 3.14 -10.01
N TRP A 56 20.40 2.05 -9.52
CA TRP A 56 20.54 0.73 -10.12
C TRP A 56 19.71 0.63 -11.40
N GLN A 57 20.16 -0.25 -12.32
CA GLN A 57 19.36 -0.59 -13.49
C GLN A 57 18.08 -1.31 -13.08
N LYS A 58 17.02 -1.09 -13.87
CA LYS A 58 15.69 -1.65 -13.61
C LYS A 58 15.75 -3.16 -13.40
N GLU A 59 16.44 -3.87 -14.28
CA GLU A 59 16.56 -5.34 -14.29
C GLU A 59 17.25 -5.84 -13.02
N ALA A 60 18.24 -5.11 -12.51
CA ALA A 60 18.93 -5.46 -11.27
C ALA A 60 18.03 -5.27 -10.04
N VAL A 61 17.18 -4.24 -10.04
CA VAL A 61 16.18 -3.99 -9.00
C VAL A 61 15.10 -5.07 -9.04
N GLU A 62 14.58 -5.39 -10.23
CA GLU A 62 13.58 -6.45 -10.42
C GLU A 62 14.10 -7.82 -9.97
N ALA A 63 15.35 -8.15 -10.31
CA ALA A 63 15.99 -9.39 -9.89
C ALA A 63 16.23 -9.46 -8.38
N ARG A 64 16.61 -8.33 -7.73
CA ARG A 64 16.83 -8.26 -6.27
C ARG A 64 15.55 -8.50 -5.49
N TYR A 65 14.46 -7.84 -5.89
CA TYR A 65 13.20 -7.89 -5.15
C TYR A 65 12.21 -8.93 -5.68
N GLY A 66 12.49 -9.56 -6.83
CA GLY A 66 11.62 -10.57 -7.44
C GLY A 66 10.30 -10.00 -7.96
N ILE A 67 10.30 -8.75 -8.44
CA ILE A 67 9.10 -8.03 -8.85
C ILE A 67 9.29 -7.43 -10.24
N ALA A 68 8.30 -7.56 -11.13
CA ALA A 68 8.28 -6.92 -12.44
C ALA A 68 7.62 -5.54 -12.39
N GLN A 69 8.38 -4.46 -12.58
CA GLN A 69 7.90 -3.06 -12.56
C GLN A 69 7.27 -2.65 -13.91
N SER A 70 6.45 -3.52 -14.49
CA SER A 70 5.94 -3.35 -15.85
C SER A 70 4.45 -3.01 -15.91
N GLN A 71 3.65 -3.31 -14.87
CA GLN A 71 2.18 -3.20 -14.93
C GLN A 71 1.53 -2.85 -13.58
N TRP A 72 0.25 -2.46 -13.65
CA TRP A 72 -0.63 -2.35 -12.49
C TRP A 72 -0.86 -3.72 -11.86
N GLU A 73 -0.53 -3.88 -10.59
CA GLU A 73 -0.81 -5.10 -9.86
C GLU A 73 -2.08 -4.97 -9.01
N ALA A 74 -2.84 -6.05 -8.93
CA ALA A 74 -4.07 -6.10 -8.13
C ALA A 74 -3.80 -6.10 -6.60
N HIS A 75 -2.56 -6.32 -6.14
CA HIS A 75 -2.29 -6.67 -4.73
C HIS A 75 -0.92 -6.22 -4.18
N ALA A 76 -0.70 -4.93 -3.85
CA ALA A 76 0.66 -4.56 -3.41
C ALA A 76 0.85 -3.45 -2.35
N GLU A 77 -0.17 -2.71 -1.90
CA GLU A 77 0.08 -1.40 -1.26
C GLU A 77 0.92 -1.43 0.04
N GLY A 78 0.97 -2.54 0.80
CA GLY A 78 1.95 -2.66 1.91
C GLY A 78 2.76 -3.95 1.97
N ASN A 79 2.71 -4.79 0.95
CA ASN A 79 3.66 -5.88 0.83
C ASN A 79 5.03 -5.40 0.36
N LEU A 80 5.10 -4.34 -0.46
CA LEU A 80 6.36 -3.87 -1.05
C LEU A 80 7.33 -3.32 -0.01
N ARG A 81 6.85 -2.50 0.93
CA ARG A 81 7.69 -2.00 2.02
C ARG A 81 8.26 -3.13 2.86
N ARG A 82 7.39 -4.07 3.28
CA ARG A 82 7.81 -5.23 4.09
C ARG A 82 8.76 -6.14 3.31
N LEU A 83 8.55 -6.29 2.00
CA LEU A 83 9.44 -7.05 1.14
C LEU A 83 10.83 -6.42 1.08
N VAL A 84 10.92 -5.12 0.77
CA VAL A 84 12.20 -4.40 0.74
C VAL A 84 12.90 -4.49 2.10
N GLU A 85 12.18 -4.25 3.20
CA GLU A 85 12.73 -4.39 4.55
C GLU A 85 13.22 -5.82 4.85
N THR A 86 12.56 -6.85 4.33
CA THR A 86 12.91 -8.26 4.57
C THR A 86 14.14 -8.67 3.75
N VAL A 87 14.13 -8.36 2.45
CA VAL A 87 15.22 -8.68 1.52
C VAL A 87 16.51 -8.01 1.97
N GLU A 88 16.45 -6.72 2.32
CA GLU A 88 17.62 -5.95 2.72
C GLU A 88 18.11 -6.26 4.15
N LYS A 89 17.26 -6.87 5.00
CA LYS A 89 17.70 -7.45 6.28
C LYS A 89 18.47 -8.75 6.11
N GLN A 90 18.18 -9.52 5.05
CA GLN A 90 18.72 -10.86 4.85
C GLN A 90 19.92 -10.91 3.90
N THR A 91 20.08 -9.92 3.04
CA THR A 91 21.08 -9.92 1.97
C THR A 91 22.16 -8.90 2.26
N ALA A 92 23.44 -9.25 2.11
CA ALA A 92 24.56 -8.32 2.17
C ALA A 92 24.84 -7.67 0.79
N GLY A 93 25.45 -6.48 0.76
CA GLY A 93 25.76 -5.74 -0.48
C GLY A 93 24.73 -4.67 -0.84
N ASN A 94 24.26 -3.92 0.15
CA ASN A 94 23.02 -3.15 0.08
C ASN A 94 23.10 -1.92 -0.86
N PRO A 95 21.97 -1.50 -1.44
CA PRO A 95 21.78 -0.10 -1.78
C PRO A 95 21.75 0.75 -0.50
N ASP A 96 22.28 1.96 -0.56
CA ASP A 96 22.25 2.92 0.55
C ASP A 96 20.82 3.39 0.83
N SER A 97 19.98 3.41 -0.21
CA SER A 97 18.56 3.73 -0.09
C SER A 97 17.72 3.13 -1.20
N VAL A 98 16.44 2.95 -0.92
CA VAL A 98 15.44 2.46 -1.89
C VAL A 98 14.24 3.38 -1.83
N ARG A 99 13.87 3.97 -2.96
CA ARG A 99 12.64 4.74 -3.13
C ARG A 99 11.55 3.82 -3.66
N ILE A 100 10.43 3.81 -2.96
CA ILE A 100 9.24 3.03 -3.29
C ILE A 100 8.17 4.03 -3.68
N PHE A 101 7.88 4.09 -4.97
CA PHE A 101 6.76 4.86 -5.49
C PHE A 101 5.54 3.95 -5.51
N TYR A 102 4.43 4.42 -4.97
CA TYR A 102 3.19 3.67 -4.95
C TYR A 102 2.01 4.57 -5.30
N ARG A 103 1.11 4.06 -6.12
CA ARG A 103 -0.11 4.75 -6.53
C ARG A 103 -1.28 3.77 -6.53
N ARG A 104 -2.23 4.01 -5.65
CA ARG A 104 -3.53 3.32 -5.67
C ARG A 104 -4.45 3.99 -6.69
N ASN A 105 -5.33 3.21 -7.32
CA ASN A 105 -6.34 3.66 -8.28
C ASN A 105 -6.81 5.12 -8.08
N GLY A 106 -6.49 6.02 -9.02
CA GLY A 106 -6.88 7.44 -9.01
C GLY A 106 -6.28 8.31 -7.89
N ALA A 107 -5.61 7.73 -6.89
CA ALA A 107 -4.97 8.44 -5.79
C ALA A 107 -3.66 9.10 -6.24
N PRO A 108 -3.21 10.18 -5.55
CA PRO A 108 -1.89 10.75 -5.79
C PRO A 108 -0.80 9.72 -5.51
N GLU A 109 0.27 9.78 -6.29
CA GLU A 109 1.46 8.98 -6.04
C GLU A 109 2.07 9.37 -4.69
N ARG A 110 2.47 8.36 -3.93
CA ARG A 110 3.15 8.51 -2.66
C ARG A 110 4.52 7.85 -2.75
N VAL A 111 5.49 8.40 -2.02
CA VAL A 111 6.87 7.94 -2.05
C VAL A 111 7.31 7.57 -0.65
N PHE A 112 7.76 6.34 -0.48
CA PHE A 112 8.42 5.88 0.74
C PHE A 112 9.92 5.71 0.48
N VAL A 113 10.74 6.10 1.44
CA VAL A 113 12.20 5.95 1.34
C VAL A 113 12.67 5.02 2.44
N TRP A 114 13.17 3.86 2.03
CA TRP A 114 13.95 2.98 2.88
C TRP A 114 15.41 3.41 2.84
N LYS A 115 16.10 3.36 3.99
CA LYS A 115 17.53 3.64 4.12
C LYS A 115 18.18 2.48 4.86
N ALA A 116 19.37 2.09 4.42
CA ALA A 116 20.20 1.17 5.18
C ALA A 116 20.50 1.79 6.56
N SER A 117 20.32 1.01 7.62
CA SER A 117 20.79 1.41 8.94
C SER A 117 22.31 1.26 8.93
N LEU A 118 23.03 2.34 9.26
CA LEU A 118 24.50 2.36 9.41
C LEU A 118 24.97 1.33 10.44
#